data_AF-A0A258YU51-F1
#
_entry.id   AF-A0A258YU51-F1
#
_cell.length_a   1.000
_cell.length_b   1.000
_cell.length_c   1.000
_cell.angle_alpha   90.00
_cell.angle_beta   90.00
_cell.angle_gamma   90.00
#
_symmetry.space_group_name_H-M   'P 1'
#
loop_
_entity.id
_entity.type
_entity.pdbx_description
1 polymer ?
#
loop_
_entity_poly.entity_id
_entity_poly.type
_entity_poly.pdbx_seq_one_letter_code
_entity_poly.pdbx_strand_id
1 'polypeptide(L)'
;FIMKYLILFLALLPAIGMGTYLLYGSGFVWFDDMVQWAEHAFSFYLPVSRNKLYFLSKFSALSALWLLVIAFWVQPLRTYLRFDLVEFKKLLGGFAVGYGALHLLFFIAAHHFKIADIGTLFVQHLFLSVGLGAMLILSIAPQVKAWYKILYIGVVLVIIHLLLGYKTLDNTHILAISLLSLGLALRLVKR
;
A
#
# COMPACT_ATOMS: atom_id res chain seq x y z
N PHE A 1 14.31 -20.22 -5.26
CA PHE A 1 14.96 -19.75 -4.00
C PHE A 1 15.35 -18.28 -4.11
N ILE A 2 16.28 -17.89 -4.99
CA ILE A 2 16.76 -16.49 -5.18
C ILE A 2 15.64 -15.47 -5.40
N MET A 3 14.66 -15.78 -6.26
CA MET A 3 13.56 -14.86 -6.59
C MET A 3 12.68 -14.48 -5.39
N LYS A 4 12.53 -15.38 -4.39
CA LYS A 4 11.77 -15.11 -3.16
C LYS A 4 12.44 -14.03 -2.33
N TYR A 5 13.76 -14.10 -2.19
CA TYR A 5 14.56 -13.10 -1.48
C TYR A 5 14.57 -11.76 -2.21
N LEU A 6 14.66 -11.77 -3.54
CA LEU A 6 14.57 -10.56 -4.34
C LEU A 6 13.23 -9.85 -4.12
N ILE A 7 12.11 -10.59 -4.14
CA ILE A 7 10.79 -9.98 -3.98
C ILE A 7 10.54 -9.55 -2.54
N LEU A 8 11.05 -10.30 -1.55
CA LEU A 8 11.06 -9.86 -0.16
C LEU A 8 11.82 -8.54 -0.02
N PHE A 9 13.01 -8.45 -0.60
CA PHE A 9 13.82 -7.24 -0.59
C PHE A 9 13.09 -6.07 -1.26
N LEU A 10 12.54 -6.27 -2.47
CA LEU A 10 11.78 -5.23 -3.18
C LEU A 10 10.54 -4.78 -2.40
N ALA A 11 9.82 -5.71 -1.76
CA ALA A 11 8.66 -5.39 -0.94
C ALA A 11 9.03 -4.68 0.38
N LEU A 12 10.29 -4.81 0.84
CA LEU A 12 10.82 -4.10 2.01
C LEU A 12 11.40 -2.72 1.68
N LEU A 13 11.68 -2.39 0.41
CA LEU A 13 12.20 -1.07 0.03
C LEU A 13 11.35 0.09 0.58
N PRO A 14 10.00 0.05 0.56
CA PRO A 14 9.22 1.11 1.18
C PRO A 14 9.43 1.21 2.69
N ALA A 15 9.58 0.09 3.41
CA ALA A 15 9.89 0.11 4.84
C ALA A 15 11.26 0.74 5.12
N ILE A 16 12.27 0.45 4.29
CA ILE A 16 13.60 1.08 4.38
C ILE A 16 13.48 2.59 4.14
N GLY A 17 12.74 3.00 3.11
CA GLY A 17 12.48 4.42 2.82
C GLY A 17 11.76 5.13 3.96
N MET A 18 10.73 4.52 4.54
CA MET A 18 10.01 5.06 5.71
C MET A 18 10.93 5.19 6.92
N GLY A 19 11.71 4.15 7.24
CA GLY A 19 12.66 4.18 8.35
C GLY A 19 13.70 5.29 8.17
N THR A 20 14.22 5.42 6.95
CA THR A 20 15.17 6.49 6.59
C THR A 20 14.55 7.86 6.82
N TYR A 21 13.32 8.07 6.34
CA TYR A 21 12.60 9.33 6.50
C TYR A 21 12.27 9.67 7.96
N LEU A 22 11.97 8.66 8.78
CA LEU A 22 11.65 8.81 10.20
C LEU A 22 12.87 9.25 11.00
N LEU A 23 14.03 8.64 10.71
CA LEU A 23 15.31 8.93 11.35
C LEU A 23 15.93 10.23 10.85
N TYR A 24 15.71 10.61 9.60
CA TYR A 24 16.26 11.84 9.04
C TYR A 24 15.72 13.07 9.76
N GLY A 25 16.62 13.92 10.28
CA GLY A 25 16.28 15.09 11.07
C GLY A 25 15.69 14.75 12.45
N SER A 26 16.05 13.60 13.02
CA SER A 26 15.73 13.24 14.42
C SER A 26 16.88 13.57 15.40
N GLY A 27 17.98 14.15 14.90
CA GLY A 27 19.11 14.62 15.71
C GLY A 27 20.34 13.69 15.69
N PHE A 28 20.30 12.60 14.94
CA PHE A 28 21.47 11.74 14.72
C PHE A 28 22.36 12.31 13.61
N VAL A 29 23.31 13.16 13.98
CA VAL A 29 24.20 13.87 13.03
C VAL A 29 24.83 12.93 12.00
N TRP A 30 25.41 11.81 12.43
CA TRP A 30 26.03 10.83 11.53
C TRP A 30 25.05 10.24 10.50
N PHE A 31 23.76 10.12 10.86
CA PHE A 31 22.73 9.60 9.97
C PHE A 31 22.28 10.66 8.97
N ASP A 32 22.11 11.90 9.44
CA ASP A 32 21.74 13.04 8.60
C ASP A 32 22.86 13.33 7.56
N ASP A 33 24.12 13.27 7.97
CA ASP A 33 25.29 13.42 7.08
C ASP A 33 25.34 12.31 6.02
N MET A 34 25.08 11.05 6.41
CA MET A 34 25.02 9.92 5.49
C MET A 34 23.91 10.10 4.45
N VAL A 35 22.73 10.56 4.87
CA VAL A 35 21.61 10.80 3.98
C VAL A 35 21.91 11.96 3.01
N GLN A 36 22.45 13.08 3.51
CA GLN A 36 22.85 14.20 2.67
C GLN A 36 23.92 13.80 1.65
N TRP A 37 24.92 13.01 2.05
CA TRP A 37 25.90 12.46 1.13
C TRP A 37 25.23 11.63 0.02
N ALA A 38 24.25 10.78 0.36
CA ALA A 38 23.53 9.98 -0.62
C ALA A 38 22.67 10.84 -1.57
N GLU A 39 21.97 11.84 -1.04
CA GLU A 39 21.20 12.82 -1.83
C GLU A 39 22.08 13.49 -2.90
N HIS A 40 23.27 13.95 -2.50
CA HIS A 40 24.24 14.56 -3.41
C HIS A 40 24.83 13.57 -4.41
N ALA A 41 25.20 12.36 -3.97
CA ALA A 41 25.82 11.34 -4.82
C ALA A 41 24.88 10.85 -5.93
N PHE A 42 23.58 10.76 -5.64
CA PHE A 42 22.57 10.18 -6.54
C PHE A 42 21.58 11.20 -7.09
N SER A 43 21.76 12.50 -6.80
CA SER A 43 20.90 13.59 -7.27
C SER A 43 19.41 13.38 -6.95
N PHE A 44 19.11 12.95 -5.72
CA PHE A 44 17.75 12.90 -5.19
C PHE A 44 17.67 13.74 -3.92
N TYR A 45 16.46 14.13 -3.54
CA TYR A 45 16.22 14.86 -2.29
C TYR A 45 15.04 14.25 -1.55
N LEU A 46 15.20 14.05 -0.24
CA LEU A 46 14.11 13.66 0.64
C LEU A 46 13.11 14.82 0.76
N PRO A 47 11.81 14.51 0.75
CA PRO A 47 10.78 15.53 0.78
C PRO A 47 10.70 16.19 2.17
N VAL A 48 10.74 17.52 2.20
CA VAL A 48 10.50 18.26 3.45
C VAL A 48 9.00 18.24 3.76
N SER A 49 8.59 17.52 4.82
CA SER A 49 7.19 17.51 5.30
C SER A 49 7.09 18.16 6.67
N ARG A 50 6.13 19.09 6.81
CA ARG A 50 5.77 19.67 8.12
C ARG A 50 5.14 18.65 9.06
N ASN A 51 4.48 17.62 8.51
CA ASN A 51 3.92 16.51 9.29
C ASN A 51 4.49 15.19 8.77
N LYS A 52 5.55 14.70 9.44
CA LYS A 52 6.25 13.47 9.05
C LYS A 52 5.32 12.26 9.07
N LEU A 53 4.47 12.13 10.09
CA LEU A 53 3.53 11.02 10.22
C LEU A 53 2.50 11.01 9.09
N TYR A 54 1.98 12.18 8.72
CA TYR A 54 1.03 12.29 7.60
C TYR A 54 1.70 11.94 6.26
N PHE A 55 2.96 12.35 6.06
CA PHE A 55 3.73 11.95 4.89
C PHE A 55 3.93 10.43 4.85
N LEU A 56 4.37 9.83 5.96
CA LEU A 56 4.55 8.38 6.08
C LEU A 56 3.24 7.62 5.85
N SER A 57 2.11 8.16 6.30
CA SER A 57 0.78 7.62 6.01
C SER A 57 0.49 7.60 4.51
N LYS A 58 0.78 8.68 3.77
CA LYS A 58 0.61 8.71 2.31
C LYS A 58 1.57 7.76 1.60
N PHE A 59 2.82 7.70 2.04
CA PHE A 59 3.83 6.85 1.45
C PHE A 59 3.51 5.35 1.64
N SER A 60 3.06 4.96 2.83
CA SER A 60 2.59 3.60 3.08
C SER A 60 1.31 3.27 2.31
N ALA A 61 0.37 4.22 2.15
CA ALA A 61 -0.81 4.03 1.30
C ALA A 61 -0.42 3.73 -0.15
N LEU A 62 0.49 4.52 -0.70
CA LEU A 62 0.96 4.35 -2.07
C LEU A 62 1.69 3.02 -2.26
N SER A 63 2.51 2.64 -1.26
CA SER A 63 3.22 1.35 -1.24
C SER A 63 2.24 0.18 -1.20
N ALA A 64 1.22 0.25 -0.33
CA ALA A 64 0.16 -0.75 -0.23
C ALA A 64 -0.58 -0.92 -1.56
N LEU A 65 -0.95 0.20 -2.20
CA LEU A 65 -1.66 0.21 -3.47
C LEU A 65 -0.86 -0.48 -4.57
N TRP A 66 0.42 -0.10 -4.76
CA TRP A 66 1.23 -0.67 -5.84
C TRP A 66 1.57 -2.14 -5.61
N LEU A 67 1.83 -2.56 -4.37
CA LEU A 67 2.03 -3.96 -4.05
C LEU A 67 0.75 -4.78 -4.28
N LEU A 68 -0.43 -4.22 -3.98
CA LEU A 68 -1.70 -4.84 -4.29
C LEU A 68 -1.91 -4.97 -5.80
N VAL A 69 -1.65 -3.92 -6.57
CA VAL A 69 -1.72 -3.94 -8.04
C VAL A 69 -0.84 -5.06 -8.58
N ILE A 70 0.43 -5.09 -8.21
CA ILE A 70 1.37 -6.11 -8.69
C ILE A 70 0.87 -7.51 -8.30
N ALA A 71 0.52 -7.73 -7.03
CA ALA A 71 -0.02 -9.01 -6.55
C ALA A 71 -1.27 -9.45 -7.33
N PHE A 72 -2.13 -8.51 -7.69
CA PHE A 72 -3.35 -8.77 -8.43
C PHE A 72 -3.06 -9.14 -9.90
N TRP A 73 -2.00 -8.61 -10.48
CA TRP A 73 -1.60 -8.88 -11.86
C TRP A 73 -0.73 -10.14 -12.04
N VAL A 74 -0.17 -10.69 -10.95
CA VAL A 74 0.61 -11.94 -11.00
C VAL A 74 -0.14 -13.08 -11.70
N GLN A 75 -1.42 -13.29 -11.40
CA GLN A 75 -2.17 -14.45 -11.93
C GLN A 75 -2.45 -14.33 -13.43
N PRO A 76 -2.97 -13.19 -13.96
CA PRO A 76 -3.04 -12.97 -15.40
C PRO A 76 -1.70 -13.14 -16.12
N LEU A 77 -0.61 -12.61 -15.55
CA LEU A 77 0.73 -12.66 -16.16
C LEU A 77 1.32 -14.07 -16.15
N ARG A 78 1.02 -14.88 -15.14
CA ARG A 78 1.47 -16.28 -15.05
C ARG A 78 1.04 -17.09 -16.28
N THR A 79 -0.15 -16.84 -16.83
CA THR A 79 -0.63 -17.54 -18.03
C THR A 79 0.32 -17.35 -19.23
N TYR A 80 1.06 -16.24 -19.28
CA TYR A 80 1.98 -15.92 -20.36
C TYR A 80 3.45 -16.27 -20.02
N LEU A 81 3.85 -16.09 -18.76
CA LEU A 81 5.26 -16.16 -18.36
C LEU A 81 5.74 -17.54 -17.90
N ARG A 82 4.87 -18.57 -17.79
CA ARG A 82 5.21 -19.97 -17.41
C ARG A 82 5.97 -20.19 -16.08
N PHE A 83 6.29 -19.16 -15.30
CA PHE A 83 6.89 -19.29 -13.97
C PHE A 83 5.84 -19.55 -12.88
N ASP A 84 6.19 -20.32 -11.84
CA ASP A 84 5.33 -20.48 -10.66
C ASP A 84 5.40 -19.23 -9.78
N LEU A 85 4.41 -18.34 -9.96
CA LEU A 85 4.33 -17.07 -9.24
C LEU A 85 3.39 -17.10 -8.01
N VAL A 86 2.93 -18.27 -7.57
CA VAL A 86 1.86 -18.37 -6.55
C VAL A 86 2.31 -17.90 -5.17
N GLU A 87 3.48 -18.33 -4.70
CA GLU A 87 4.03 -17.91 -3.39
C GLU A 87 4.32 -16.39 -3.39
N PHE A 88 4.72 -15.85 -4.54
CA PHE A 88 5.02 -14.44 -4.74
C PHE A 88 3.78 -13.55 -4.58
N LYS A 89 2.66 -13.97 -5.17
CA LYS A 89 1.38 -13.28 -5.00
C LYS A 89 0.98 -13.19 -3.52
N LYS A 90 1.14 -14.28 -2.76
CA LYS A 90 0.78 -14.32 -1.33
C LYS A 90 1.63 -13.34 -0.53
N LEU A 91 2.95 -13.33 -0.79
CA LEU A 91 3.88 -12.44 -0.11
C LEU A 91 3.59 -10.97 -0.41
N LEU A 92 3.43 -10.60 -1.69
CA LEU A 92 3.08 -9.23 -2.10
C LEU A 92 1.72 -8.78 -1.52
N GLY A 93 0.72 -9.66 -1.53
CA GLY A 93 -0.58 -9.38 -0.91
C GLY A 93 -0.49 -9.15 0.59
N GLY A 94 0.33 -9.94 1.30
CA GLY A 94 0.59 -9.75 2.73
C GLY A 94 1.27 -8.42 3.03
N PHE A 95 2.29 -8.03 2.25
CA PHE A 95 2.91 -6.71 2.38
C PHE A 95 1.93 -5.58 2.07
N ALA A 96 1.08 -5.72 1.03
CA ALA A 96 0.07 -4.72 0.72
C ALA A 96 -0.88 -4.47 1.90
N VAL A 97 -1.35 -5.53 2.56
CA VAL A 97 -2.16 -5.42 3.80
C VAL A 97 -1.35 -4.78 4.92
N GLY A 98 -0.10 -5.20 5.13
CA GLY A 98 0.78 -4.63 6.16
C GLY A 98 1.01 -3.12 5.99
N TYR A 99 1.30 -2.66 4.77
CA TYR A 99 1.43 -1.23 4.48
C TYR A 99 0.10 -0.49 4.58
N GLY A 100 -1.04 -1.14 4.26
CA GLY A 100 -2.37 -0.59 4.51
C GLY A 100 -2.64 -0.37 6.00
N ALA A 101 -2.19 -1.29 6.86
CA ALA A 101 -2.26 -1.12 8.30
C ALA A 101 -1.35 0.03 8.79
N LEU A 102 -0.13 0.14 8.28
CA LEU A 102 0.75 1.28 8.57
C LEU A 102 0.15 2.61 8.10
N HIS A 103 -0.51 2.65 6.94
CA HIS A 103 -1.25 3.81 6.46
C HIS A 103 -2.27 4.29 7.48
N LEU A 104 -3.08 3.36 8.00
CA LEU A 104 -4.07 3.66 9.01
C LEU A 104 -3.44 4.14 10.33
N LEU A 105 -2.43 3.44 10.82
CA LEU A 105 -1.74 3.79 12.08
C LEU A 105 -1.11 5.18 12.01
N PHE A 106 -0.35 5.47 10.94
CA PHE A 106 0.24 6.78 10.75
C PHE A 106 -0.81 7.86 10.54
N PHE A 107 -1.93 7.56 9.86
CA PHE A 107 -3.02 8.53 9.69
C PHE A 107 -3.62 8.94 11.03
N ILE A 108 -3.94 7.98 11.90
CA ILE A 108 -4.48 8.23 13.23
C ILE A 108 -3.47 9.02 14.07
N ALA A 109 -2.21 8.59 14.08
CA ALA A 109 -1.14 9.24 14.84
C ALA A 109 -0.88 10.69 14.37
N ALA A 110 -0.96 10.96 13.06
CA ALA A 110 -0.70 12.27 12.48
C ALA A 110 -1.75 13.34 12.84
N HIS A 111 -2.96 12.92 13.19
CA HIS A 111 -4.07 13.83 13.50
C HIS A 111 -4.34 13.96 15.00
N HIS A 112 -3.54 13.31 15.85
CA HIS A 112 -3.67 13.35 17.32
C HIS A 112 -5.10 13.12 17.82
N PHE A 113 -5.87 12.25 17.15
CA PHE A 113 -7.23 11.96 17.59
C PHE A 113 -7.23 11.40 19.01
N LYS A 114 -8.13 11.88 19.88
CA LYS A 114 -8.39 11.20 21.14
C LYS A 114 -8.92 9.81 20.79
N ILE A 115 -8.42 8.76 21.46
CA ILE A 115 -8.81 7.37 21.19
C ILE A 115 -10.35 7.20 21.27
N ALA A 116 -11.00 7.93 22.18
CA ALA A 116 -12.46 7.95 22.34
C ALA A 116 -13.22 8.46 21.10
N ASP A 117 -12.59 9.29 20.27
CA ASP A 117 -13.20 9.93 19.10
C ASP A 117 -12.85 9.21 17.78
N ILE A 118 -12.05 8.13 17.83
CA ILE A 118 -11.70 7.36 16.62
C ILE A 118 -12.94 6.68 16.06
N GLY A 119 -13.80 6.12 16.90
CA GLY A 119 -15.02 5.42 16.44
C GLY A 119 -15.98 6.36 15.69
N THR A 120 -16.18 7.58 16.20
CA THR A 120 -17.05 8.58 15.56
C THR A 120 -16.49 9.06 14.22
N LEU A 121 -15.16 9.13 14.08
CA LEU A 121 -14.47 9.46 12.83
C LEU A 121 -14.86 8.50 11.68
N PHE A 122 -14.86 7.19 11.93
CA PHE A 122 -15.22 6.20 10.91
C PHE A 122 -16.70 6.27 10.51
N VAL A 123 -17.58 6.58 11.46
CA VAL A 123 -19.01 6.76 11.19
C VAL A 123 -19.26 8.00 10.34
N GLN A 124 -18.54 9.10 10.61
CA GLN A 124 -18.74 10.38 9.92
C GLN A 124 -18.07 10.43 8.54
N HIS A 125 -17.01 9.65 8.32
CA HIS A 125 -16.24 9.66 7.09
C HIS A 125 -16.31 8.32 6.37
N LEU A 126 -17.23 8.22 5.41
CA LEU A 126 -17.47 7.00 4.63
C LEU A 126 -16.19 6.43 4.01
N PHE A 127 -15.30 7.27 3.47
CA PHE A 127 -14.05 6.80 2.86
C PHE A 127 -13.16 6.04 3.85
N LEU A 128 -13.08 6.47 5.12
CA LEU A 128 -12.29 5.77 6.15
C LEU A 128 -12.91 4.40 6.46
N SER A 129 -14.23 4.33 6.60
CA SER A 129 -14.95 3.07 6.82
C SER A 129 -14.78 2.10 5.66
N VAL A 130 -14.87 2.58 4.42
CA VAL A 130 -14.64 1.77 3.22
C VAL A 130 -13.19 1.26 3.18
N GLY A 131 -12.21 2.11 3.53
CA GLY A 131 -10.79 1.72 3.58
C GLY A 131 -10.51 0.64 4.63
N LEU A 132 -11.05 0.80 5.85
CA LEU A 132 -10.95 -0.22 6.90
C LEU A 132 -11.63 -1.52 6.48
N GLY A 133 -12.83 -1.45 5.91
CA GLY A 133 -13.55 -2.61 5.38
C GLY A 133 -12.74 -3.34 4.31
N ALA A 134 -12.13 -2.61 3.37
CA ALA A 134 -11.26 -3.17 2.35
C ALA A 134 -10.08 -3.93 2.98
N MET A 135 -9.40 -3.32 3.96
CA MET A 135 -8.27 -3.94 4.65
C MET A 135 -8.68 -5.23 5.36
N LEU A 136 -9.79 -5.22 6.12
CA LEU A 136 -10.30 -6.39 6.84
C LEU A 136 -10.66 -7.53 5.88
N ILE A 137 -11.39 -7.21 4.81
CA ILE A 137 -11.78 -8.19 3.77
C ILE A 137 -10.56 -8.80 3.10
N LEU A 138 -9.56 -7.99 2.73
CA LEU A 138 -8.32 -8.49 2.12
C LEU A 138 -7.49 -9.34 3.08
N SER A 139 -7.54 -9.06 4.38
CA SER A 139 -6.82 -9.81 5.42
C SER A 139 -7.40 -11.21 5.63
N ILE A 140 -8.73 -11.35 5.58
CA ILE A 140 -9.41 -12.64 5.76
C ILE A 140 -9.50 -13.45 4.46
N ALA A 141 -9.39 -12.80 3.29
CA ALA A 141 -9.59 -13.44 1.99
C ALA A 141 -8.83 -14.78 1.87
N PRO A 142 -7.54 -14.91 2.25
CA PRO A 142 -6.80 -16.18 2.13
C PRO A 142 -7.37 -17.35 2.93
N GLN A 143 -8.20 -17.10 3.94
CA GLN A 143 -8.71 -18.09 4.88
C GLN A 143 -10.08 -18.65 4.47
N VAL A 144 -10.75 -18.04 3.48
CA VAL A 144 -12.12 -18.39 3.09
C VAL A 144 -12.12 -19.35 1.89
N LYS A 145 -12.99 -20.38 1.90
CA LYS A 145 -13.12 -21.34 0.78
C LYS A 145 -13.32 -20.66 -0.59
N ALA A 146 -14.09 -19.56 -0.62
CA ALA A 146 -14.32 -18.73 -1.79
C ALA A 146 -13.40 -17.47 -1.84
N TRP A 147 -12.14 -17.62 -1.45
CA TRP A 147 -11.16 -16.53 -1.30
C TRP A 147 -11.13 -15.55 -2.49
N TYR A 148 -11.31 -16.05 -3.72
CA TYR A 148 -11.25 -15.21 -4.91
C TYR A 148 -12.42 -14.22 -5.01
N LYS A 149 -13.62 -14.58 -4.52
CA LYS A 149 -14.78 -13.67 -4.51
C LYS A 149 -14.56 -12.56 -3.50
N ILE A 150 -14.10 -12.93 -2.31
CA ILE A 150 -13.76 -12.00 -1.21
C ILE A 150 -12.63 -11.06 -1.64
N LEU A 151 -11.61 -11.57 -2.34
CA LEU A 151 -10.56 -10.75 -2.91
C LEU A 151 -11.09 -9.70 -3.89
N TYR A 152 -12.04 -10.06 -4.77
CA TYR A 152 -12.61 -9.10 -5.72
C TYR A 152 -13.41 -8.00 -5.03
N ILE A 153 -14.21 -8.37 -4.03
CA ILE A 153 -14.91 -7.40 -3.18
C ILE A 153 -13.90 -6.46 -2.51
N GLY A 154 -12.83 -7.00 -1.93
CA GLY A 154 -11.76 -6.20 -1.33
C GLY A 154 -11.13 -5.20 -2.31
N VAL A 155 -10.81 -5.65 -3.53
CA VAL A 155 -10.26 -4.76 -4.58
C VAL A 155 -11.25 -3.68 -4.99
N VAL A 156 -12.53 -4.01 -5.14
CA VAL A 156 -13.58 -3.02 -5.42
C VAL A 156 -13.66 -1.97 -4.30
N LEU A 157 -13.62 -2.39 -3.04
CA LEU A 157 -13.61 -1.46 -1.91
C LEU A 157 -12.35 -0.58 -1.89
N VAL A 158 -11.18 -1.09 -2.27
CA VAL A 158 -9.97 -0.25 -2.45
C VAL A 158 -10.19 0.82 -3.52
N ILE A 159 -10.78 0.46 -4.66
CA ILE A 159 -11.10 1.44 -5.72
C ILE A 159 -12.07 2.49 -5.19
N ILE A 160 -13.15 2.09 -4.52
CA ILE A 160 -14.13 3.02 -3.95
C ILE A 160 -13.46 3.93 -2.90
N HIS A 161 -12.62 3.36 -2.02
CA HIS A 161 -11.87 4.12 -1.03
C HIS A 161 -11.00 5.21 -1.69
N LEU A 162 -10.29 4.89 -2.77
CA LEU A 162 -9.50 5.87 -3.52
C LEU A 162 -10.36 6.95 -4.17
N LEU A 163 -11.48 6.57 -4.80
CA LEU A 163 -12.40 7.51 -5.45
C LEU A 163 -13.06 8.46 -4.45
N LEU A 164 -13.36 7.99 -3.24
CA LEU A 164 -13.96 8.81 -2.18
C LEU A 164 -12.92 9.67 -1.44
N GLY A 165 -11.67 9.18 -1.31
CA GLY A 165 -10.63 9.81 -0.52
C GLY A 165 -9.94 11.00 -1.18
N TYR A 166 -10.01 11.09 -2.51
CA TYR A 166 -9.33 12.15 -3.29
C TYR A 166 -10.33 13.07 -3.98
N LYS A 167 -10.21 14.38 -3.71
CA LYS A 167 -10.96 15.42 -4.43
C LYS A 167 -10.58 15.48 -5.91
N THR A 168 -9.32 15.24 -6.22
CA THR A 168 -8.77 15.18 -7.58
C THR A 168 -7.83 13.99 -7.67
N LEU A 169 -8.04 13.12 -8.66
CA LEU A 169 -7.17 11.98 -8.92
C LEU A 169 -5.97 12.43 -9.75
N ASP A 170 -4.77 12.18 -9.27
CA ASP A 170 -3.56 12.32 -10.08
C ASP A 170 -3.36 11.11 -11.01
N ASN A 171 -2.37 11.22 -11.90
CA ASN A 171 -2.03 10.15 -12.85
C ASN A 171 -1.70 8.81 -12.17
N THR A 172 -1.12 8.84 -10.97
CA THR A 172 -0.75 7.64 -10.22
C THR A 172 -1.99 6.90 -9.73
N HIS A 173 -2.97 7.64 -9.18
CA HIS A 173 -4.24 7.07 -8.74
C HIS A 173 -5.06 6.54 -9.92
N ILE A 174 -5.13 7.31 -11.01
CA ILE A 174 -5.84 6.91 -12.23
C ILE A 174 -5.24 5.60 -12.76
N LEU A 175 -3.92 5.53 -12.91
CA LEU A 175 -3.24 4.34 -13.40
C LEU A 175 -3.52 3.12 -12.52
N ALA A 176 -3.42 3.27 -11.20
CA ALA A 176 -3.70 2.18 -10.27
C ALA A 176 -5.16 1.71 -10.34
N ILE A 177 -6.13 2.63 -10.34
CA ILE A 177 -7.56 2.31 -10.47
C ILE A 177 -7.86 1.61 -11.79
N SER A 178 -7.29 2.09 -12.90
CA SER A 178 -7.43 1.49 -14.22
C SER A 178 -6.85 0.07 -14.25
N LEU A 179 -5.66 -0.15 -13.67
CA LEU A 179 -5.05 -1.47 -13.61
C LEU A 179 -5.84 -2.44 -12.74
N LEU A 180 -6.37 -2.01 -11.59
CA LEU A 180 -7.21 -2.85 -10.74
C LEU A 180 -8.54 -3.20 -11.44
N SER A 181 -9.18 -2.21 -12.05
CA SER A 181 -10.43 -2.38 -12.81
C SER A 181 -10.25 -3.32 -14.00
N LEU A 182 -9.19 -3.14 -14.79
CA LEU A 182 -8.87 -4.01 -15.92
C LEU A 182 -8.58 -5.43 -15.45
N GLY A 183 -7.80 -5.59 -14.37
CA GLY A 183 -7.53 -6.91 -13.80
C GLY A 183 -8.79 -7.62 -13.31
N LEU A 184 -9.77 -6.89 -12.77
CA LEU A 184 -11.08 -7.42 -12.38
C LEU A 184 -11.86 -7.86 -13.63
N ALA A 185 -11.96 -6.99 -14.64
CA ALA A 185 -12.66 -7.28 -15.89
C ALA A 185 -12.09 -8.53 -16.59
N LEU A 186 -10.76 -8.64 -16.73
CA LEU A 186 -10.10 -9.80 -17.33
C LEU A 186 -10.42 -11.11 -16.59
N ARG A 187 -10.61 -11.06 -15.27
CA ARG A 187 -10.94 -12.23 -14.45
C ARG A 187 -12.43 -12.60 -14.49
N LEU A 188 -13.30 -11.67 -14.88
CA LEU A 188 -14.71 -11.92 -15.13
C LEU A 188 -14.92 -12.54 -16.52
N VAL A 189 -14.14 -12.13 -17.53
CA VAL A 189 -14.25 -12.63 -18.91
C VAL A 189 -13.68 -14.04 -19.10
N LYS A 190 -12.64 -14.42 -18.34
CA LYS A 190 -11.96 -15.75 -18.45
C LYS A 190 -12.64 -16.89 -17.66
N ARG A 191 -13.86 -16.67 -17.15
CA ARG A 191 -14.68 -17.69 -16.46
C ARG A 191 -15.87 -18.05 -17.30
#